data_AF-A0AAJ6BGL9-F1
#
_entry.id   AF-A0AAJ6BGL9-F1
#
_cell.length_a   1.000
_cell.length_b   1.000
_cell.length_c   1.000
_cell.angle_alpha   90.00
_cell.angle_beta   90.00
_cell.angle_gamma   90.00
#
_symmetry.space_group_name_H-M   'P 1'
#
loop_
_entity.id
_entity.type
_entity.pdbx_description
1 polymer ?
#
loop_
_entity_poly.entity_id
_entity_poly.type
_entity_poly.pdbx_seq_one_letter_code
_entity_poly.pdbx_strand_id
1 'polypeptide(L)'
;MWRKEAIVQQLGIQYPILLGPFGGGFSTPQLTAAVSNAGGLGGYGAYTLNAAEIIAADQQIRQLTDKPYNLNLWVSDTDAPDGAVTDQQYEQAAQLFKPYFEEAGIPLPAKPAPFQSRFGNQLQAVLDIRPKVFSFLFGVPPSTVMEDCRRRGILLVGAATTLDEAIFLENAGVDMIIAAGFEAGGHRPSFLDKAENSIIGSFVLLQLIREKVKV
;
A
#
# COMPACT_ATOMS: atom_id res chain seq x y z
N MET A 1 9.84 -1.72 28.53
CA MET A 1 10.43 -1.64 27.19
C MET A 1 9.72 -0.52 26.46
N TRP A 2 10.43 0.52 26.02
CA TRP A 2 9.79 1.65 25.32
C TRP A 2 9.24 1.14 23.98
N ARG A 3 8.05 1.59 23.52
CA ARG A 3 7.45 1.14 22.23
C ARG A 3 8.41 1.30 21.04
N LYS A 4 9.33 2.26 21.12
CA LYS A 4 10.42 2.47 20.17
C LYS A 4 11.39 1.28 20.08
N GLU A 5 11.73 0.66 21.21
CA GLU A 5 12.66 -0.48 21.24
C GLU A 5 11.99 -1.72 20.63
N ALA A 6 10.70 -1.92 20.91
CA ALA A 6 9.92 -3.04 20.38
C ALA A 6 9.82 -2.99 18.84
N ILE A 7 9.44 -1.85 18.26
CA ILE A 7 9.27 -1.74 16.80
C ILE A 7 10.60 -1.89 16.04
N VAL A 8 11.68 -1.33 16.59
CA VAL A 8 13.03 -1.41 16.02
C VAL A 8 13.52 -2.87 16.06
N GLN A 9 13.29 -3.60 17.16
CA GLN A 9 13.63 -5.02 17.28
C GLN A 9 12.80 -5.91 16.34
N GLN A 10 11.49 -5.71 16.29
CA GLN A 10 10.58 -6.51 15.47
C GLN A 10 10.90 -6.36 13.97
N LEU A 11 11.18 -5.13 13.53
CA LEU A 11 11.55 -4.82 12.15
C LEU A 11 13.02 -5.17 11.82
N GLY A 12 13.90 -5.25 12.82
CA GLY A 12 15.33 -5.47 12.61
C GLY A 12 16.05 -4.25 12.01
N ILE A 13 15.62 -3.04 12.39
CA ILE A 13 16.17 -1.77 11.91
C ILE A 13 16.89 -1.04 13.05
N GLN A 14 17.42 0.17 12.82
CA GLN A 14 18.08 1.01 13.84
C GLN A 14 17.23 2.22 14.24
N TYR A 15 16.57 2.83 13.25
CA TYR A 15 15.73 4.01 13.42
C TYR A 15 14.29 3.66 13.06
N PRO A 16 13.28 4.09 13.85
CA PRO A 16 11.86 3.83 13.56
C PRO A 16 11.36 4.78 12.45
N ILE A 17 12.03 4.75 11.30
CA ILE A 17 11.76 5.59 10.15
C ILE A 17 11.46 4.65 8.98
N LEU A 18 10.25 4.76 8.45
CA LEU A 18 9.80 4.02 7.27
C LEU A 18 9.74 4.99 6.08
N LEU A 19 10.38 4.60 4.98
CA LEU A 19 10.15 5.25 3.70
C LEU A 19 8.76 4.86 3.18
N GLY A 20 7.94 5.85 2.82
CA GLY A 20 6.65 5.61 2.17
C GLY A 20 6.83 4.86 0.84
N PRO A 21 6.09 3.77 0.60
CA PRO A 21 6.16 3.05 -0.67
C PRO A 21 5.40 3.80 -1.76
N PHE A 22 6.12 4.37 -2.73
CA PHE A 22 5.51 5.12 -3.83
C PHE A 22 5.31 4.22 -5.06
N GLY A 23 4.08 3.91 -5.46
CA GLY A 23 3.88 3.20 -6.74
C GLY A 23 3.87 4.15 -7.94
N GLY A 24 3.47 3.67 -9.12
CA GLY A 24 3.50 4.49 -10.35
C GLY A 24 4.90 4.77 -10.88
N GLY A 25 5.90 3.94 -10.51
CA GLY A 25 7.29 4.09 -10.95
C GLY A 25 8.14 5.05 -10.11
N PHE A 26 7.61 5.59 -9.01
CA PHE A 26 8.35 6.50 -8.13
C PHE A 26 9.25 5.77 -7.11
N SER A 27 8.92 4.53 -6.73
CA SER A 27 9.85 3.68 -5.96
C SER A 27 10.99 3.21 -6.86
N THR A 28 12.20 3.21 -6.33
CA THR A 28 13.40 2.67 -7.00
C THR A 28 14.17 1.76 -6.04
N PRO A 29 14.82 0.70 -6.54
CA PRO A 29 15.66 -0.16 -5.71
C PRO A 29 16.74 0.62 -4.96
N GLN A 30 17.32 1.65 -5.60
CA GLN A 30 18.35 2.50 -5.04
C GLN A 30 17.83 3.29 -3.84
N LEU A 31 16.64 3.90 -3.94
CA LEU A 31 16.05 4.64 -2.83
C LEU A 31 15.67 3.72 -1.67
N THR A 32 15.02 2.60 -1.96
CA THR A 32 14.64 1.59 -0.95
C THR A 32 15.88 1.09 -0.21
N ALA A 33 16.91 0.66 -0.94
CA ALA A 33 18.16 0.17 -0.35
C ALA A 33 18.91 1.26 0.42
N ALA A 34 18.91 2.51 -0.06
CA ALA A 34 19.59 3.62 0.61
C ALA A 34 19.04 3.86 2.03
N VAL A 35 17.72 3.91 2.23
CA VAL A 35 17.17 4.11 3.59
C VAL A 35 17.29 2.86 4.45
N SER A 36 17.18 1.65 3.87
CA SER A 36 17.47 0.41 4.59
C SER A 36 18.92 0.34 5.09
N ASN A 37 19.90 0.72 4.25
CA ASN A 37 21.31 0.80 4.60
C ASN A 37 21.61 1.90 5.63
N ALA A 38 20.84 3.00 5.62
CA ALA A 38 20.93 4.06 6.63
C ALA A 38 20.28 3.68 7.98
N GLY A 39 19.73 2.47 8.11
CA GLY A 39 19.17 1.94 9.35
C GLY A 39 17.67 2.20 9.53
N GLY A 40 16.98 2.75 8.54
CA GLY A 40 15.51 2.78 8.50
C GLY A 40 14.93 1.52 7.85
N LEU A 41 13.62 1.55 7.56
CA LEU A 41 12.95 0.54 6.75
C LEU A 41 12.65 1.14 5.37
N GLY A 42 13.35 0.66 4.33
CA GLY A 42 13.04 1.02 2.94
C GLY A 42 11.65 0.55 2.56
N GLY A 43 10.91 1.35 1.79
CA GLY A 43 9.60 1.00 1.23
C GLY A 43 9.66 0.93 -0.28
N TYR A 44 8.94 -0.04 -0.87
CA TYR A 44 8.82 -0.20 -2.31
C TYR A 44 7.37 -0.45 -2.71
N GLY A 45 6.78 0.48 -3.48
CA GLY A 45 5.42 0.38 -4.01
C GLY A 45 5.37 -0.46 -5.28
N ALA A 46 4.72 -1.61 -5.22
CA ALA A 46 4.71 -2.60 -6.30
C ALA A 46 3.35 -2.80 -6.97
N TYR A 47 2.32 -2.02 -6.61
CA TYR A 47 0.94 -2.24 -7.10
C TYR A 47 0.80 -2.19 -8.63
N THR A 48 1.66 -1.43 -9.32
CA THR A 48 1.65 -1.36 -10.80
C THR A 48 2.38 -2.52 -11.48
N LEU A 49 3.16 -3.29 -10.74
CA LEU A 49 4.06 -4.33 -11.27
C LEU A 49 3.34 -5.67 -11.43
N ASN A 50 3.72 -6.46 -12.44
CA ASN A 50 3.35 -7.87 -12.50
C ASN A 50 4.26 -8.74 -11.61
N ALA A 51 3.95 -10.03 -11.50
CA ALA A 51 4.71 -10.97 -10.66
C ALA A 51 6.21 -11.05 -11.02
N ALA A 52 6.56 -11.08 -12.31
CA ALA A 52 7.94 -11.16 -12.76
C ALA A 52 8.71 -9.87 -12.45
N GLU A 53 8.05 -8.72 -12.59
CA GLU A 53 8.61 -7.41 -12.24
C GLU A 53 8.84 -7.26 -10.73
N ILE A 54 7.95 -7.80 -9.89
CA ILE A 54 8.16 -7.85 -8.43
C ILE A 54 9.41 -8.64 -8.08
N ILE A 55 9.59 -9.82 -8.69
CA ILE A 55 10.76 -10.67 -8.47
C ILE A 55 12.04 -9.95 -8.94
N ALA A 56 12.00 -9.30 -10.10
CA ALA A 56 13.14 -8.52 -10.60
C ALA A 56 13.49 -7.33 -9.69
N ALA A 57 12.48 -6.63 -9.17
CA ALA A 57 12.68 -5.53 -8.23
C ALA A 57 13.32 -6.02 -6.91
N ASP A 58 12.86 -7.14 -6.35
CA ASP A 58 13.48 -7.77 -5.18
C ASP A 58 14.96 -8.11 -5.43
N GLN A 59 15.27 -8.74 -6.56
CA GLN A 59 16.65 -9.08 -6.92
C GLN A 59 17.54 -7.83 -6.99
N GLN A 60 17.06 -6.74 -7.57
CA GLN A 60 17.79 -5.48 -7.64
C GLN A 60 17.97 -4.85 -6.25
N ILE A 61 16.95 -4.86 -5.39
CA ILE A 61 17.07 -4.37 -4.01
C ILE A 61 18.10 -5.19 -3.23
N ARG A 62 18.04 -6.52 -3.31
CA ARG A 62 18.95 -7.44 -2.59
C ARG A 62 20.40 -7.38 -3.07
N GLN A 63 20.65 -6.91 -4.30
CA GLN A 63 22.01 -6.60 -4.75
C GLN A 63 22.59 -5.35 -4.09
N LEU A 64 21.73 -4.45 -3.59
CA LEU A 64 22.12 -3.15 -3.02
C LEU A 64 22.07 -3.13 -1.49
N THR A 65 21.36 -4.06 -0.86
CA THR A 65 21.26 -4.13 0.60
C THR A 65 20.99 -5.55 1.11
N ASP A 66 21.57 -5.88 2.27
CA ASP A 66 21.24 -7.05 3.08
C ASP A 66 20.21 -6.73 4.18
N LYS A 67 19.78 -5.46 4.28
CA LYS A 67 18.91 -4.96 5.35
C LYS A 67 17.42 -5.15 5.04
N PRO A 68 16.56 -5.17 6.08
CA PRO A 68 15.12 -5.26 5.90
C PRO A 68 14.53 -4.18 4.99
N TYR A 69 13.49 -4.56 4.24
CA TYR A 69 12.66 -3.64 3.48
C TYR A 69 11.20 -4.08 3.50
N ASN A 70 10.32 -3.12 3.19
CA ASN A 70 8.89 -3.28 3.01
C ASN A 70 8.52 -3.30 1.53
N LEU A 71 7.70 -4.26 1.13
CA LEU A 71 7.06 -4.27 -0.19
C LEU A 71 5.56 -4.01 -0.03
N ASN A 72 4.99 -3.17 -0.88
CA ASN A 72 3.60 -2.73 -0.78
C ASN A 72 2.75 -3.07 -2.00
N LEU A 73 1.54 -3.58 -1.75
CA LEU A 73 0.50 -3.80 -2.77
C LEU A 73 -0.82 -3.12 -2.38
N TRP A 74 -1.73 -3.02 -3.35
CA TRP A 74 -3.12 -2.63 -3.14
C TRP A 74 -3.98 -3.91 -3.11
N VAL A 75 -4.82 -4.05 -2.09
CA VAL A 75 -5.76 -5.20 -1.98
C VAL A 75 -6.94 -5.01 -2.94
N SER A 76 -7.44 -3.78 -3.02
CA SER A 76 -8.41 -3.33 -4.02
C SER A 76 -7.81 -2.21 -4.86
N ASP A 77 -8.06 -2.26 -6.16
CA ASP A 77 -7.62 -1.29 -7.16
C ASP A 77 -8.80 -0.76 -8.00
N THR A 78 -10.03 -0.90 -7.47
CA THR A 78 -11.26 -0.38 -8.08
C THR A 78 -12.07 0.46 -7.09
N ASP A 79 -12.46 1.65 -7.54
CA ASP A 79 -13.44 2.50 -6.87
C ASP A 79 -14.90 2.18 -7.29
N ALA A 80 -15.08 1.43 -8.38
CA ALA A 80 -16.39 1.04 -8.86
C ALA A 80 -16.99 -0.07 -7.96
N PRO A 81 -18.23 0.07 -7.45
CA PRO A 81 -18.88 -0.92 -6.59
C PRO A 81 -18.91 -2.34 -7.19
N ASP A 82 -19.04 -2.42 -8.52
CA ASP A 82 -19.08 -3.68 -9.28
C ASP A 82 -17.78 -3.97 -10.05
N GLY A 83 -16.70 -3.24 -9.74
CA GLY A 83 -15.39 -3.41 -10.38
C GLY A 83 -15.30 -2.95 -11.83
N ALA A 84 -16.37 -2.40 -12.40
CA ALA A 84 -16.41 -1.99 -13.80
C ALA A 84 -17.08 -0.63 -14.01
N VAL A 85 -16.50 0.17 -14.90
CA VAL A 85 -17.11 1.40 -15.42
C VAL A 85 -17.97 1.03 -16.64
N THR A 86 -19.24 1.43 -16.65
CA THR A 86 -20.15 1.19 -17.79
C THR A 86 -19.77 2.05 -18.99
N ASP A 87 -20.20 1.65 -20.20
CA ASP A 87 -19.97 2.47 -21.41
C ASP A 87 -20.60 3.86 -21.28
N GLN A 88 -21.79 3.94 -20.67
CA GLN A 88 -22.48 5.19 -20.40
C GLN A 88 -21.68 6.10 -19.45
N GLN A 89 -21.14 5.55 -18.35
CA GLN A 89 -20.31 6.32 -17.42
C GLN A 89 -19.03 6.82 -18.08
N TYR A 90 -18.40 5.97 -18.89
CA TYR A 90 -17.21 6.34 -19.65
C TYR A 90 -17.51 7.46 -20.65
N GLU A 91 -18.59 7.36 -21.41
CA GLU A 91 -18.95 8.36 -22.42
C GLU A 91 -19.32 9.70 -21.77
N GLN A 92 -20.01 9.69 -20.63
CA GLN A 92 -20.27 10.89 -19.84
C GLN A 92 -18.97 11.58 -19.40
N ALA A 93 -18.01 10.81 -18.87
CA ALA A 93 -16.70 11.35 -18.50
C ALA A 93 -15.95 11.87 -19.74
N ALA A 94 -15.93 11.12 -20.84
CA ALA A 94 -15.28 11.50 -22.08
C ALA A 94 -15.81 12.84 -22.62
N GLN A 95 -17.13 13.06 -22.58
CA GLN A 95 -17.74 14.33 -22.99
C GLN A 95 -17.31 15.50 -22.08
N LEU A 96 -17.20 15.30 -20.76
CA LEU A 96 -16.72 16.33 -19.84
C LEU A 96 -15.28 16.75 -20.13
N PHE A 97 -14.43 15.80 -20.54
CA PHE A 97 -13.03 16.07 -20.86
C PHE A 97 -12.77 16.50 -22.30
N LYS A 98 -13.74 16.32 -23.20
CA LYS A 98 -13.60 16.59 -24.64
C LYS A 98 -13.00 17.97 -24.97
N PRO A 99 -13.41 19.09 -24.33
CA PRO A 99 -12.85 20.41 -24.63
C PRO A 99 -11.33 20.47 -24.40
N TYR A 100 -10.80 19.77 -23.39
CA TYR A 100 -9.36 19.76 -23.11
C TYR A 100 -8.57 18.96 -24.15
N PHE A 101 -9.13 17.87 -24.68
CA PHE A 101 -8.52 17.11 -25.76
C PHE A 101 -8.51 17.90 -27.07
N GLU A 102 -9.61 18.61 -27.37
CA GLU A 102 -9.70 19.51 -28.52
C GLU A 102 -8.70 20.66 -28.43
N GLU A 103 -8.59 21.30 -27.27
CA GLU A 103 -7.61 22.37 -27.00
C GLU A 103 -6.16 21.86 -27.17
N ALA A 104 -5.87 20.66 -26.68
CA ALA A 104 -4.55 20.05 -26.80
C ALA A 104 -4.27 19.45 -28.20
N GLY A 105 -5.24 19.44 -29.11
CA GLY A 105 -5.10 18.90 -30.47
C GLY A 105 -4.85 17.39 -30.51
N ILE A 106 -5.28 16.65 -29.48
CA ILE A 106 -5.12 15.20 -29.36
C ILE A 106 -6.48 14.49 -29.39
N PRO A 107 -6.56 13.28 -29.97
CA PRO A 107 -7.82 12.55 -30.00
C PRO A 107 -8.24 12.10 -28.59
N LEU A 108 -9.55 12.05 -28.35
CA LEU A 108 -10.06 11.39 -27.15
C LEU A 108 -9.65 9.91 -27.17
N PRO A 109 -9.19 9.36 -26.04
CA PRO A 109 -8.87 7.94 -25.95
C PRO A 109 -10.13 7.09 -26.13
N ALA A 110 -9.96 5.83 -26.53
CA ALA A 110 -11.03 4.83 -26.45
C ALA A 110 -11.17 4.33 -25.00
N LYS A 111 -12.32 3.73 -24.68
CA LYS A 111 -12.54 3.09 -23.38
C LYS A 111 -11.46 2.03 -23.13
N PRO A 112 -10.73 2.09 -22.00
CA PRO A 112 -9.76 1.05 -21.67
C PRO A 112 -10.49 -0.29 -21.44
N ALA A 113 -9.78 -1.39 -21.69
CA ALA A 113 -10.28 -2.73 -21.37
C ALA A 113 -10.65 -2.83 -19.88
N PRO A 114 -11.62 -3.69 -19.52
CA PRO A 114 -11.97 -3.93 -18.12
C PRO A 114 -10.72 -4.23 -17.30
N PHE A 115 -10.55 -3.48 -16.23
CA PHE A 115 -9.39 -3.63 -15.37
C PHE A 115 -9.59 -4.89 -14.52
N GLN A 116 -8.65 -5.85 -14.61
CA GLN A 116 -8.62 -7.00 -13.71
C GLN A 116 -7.62 -6.74 -12.59
N SER A 117 -8.06 -6.92 -11.34
CA SER A 117 -7.18 -6.78 -10.19
C SER A 117 -5.98 -7.70 -10.32
N ARG A 118 -4.79 -7.15 -10.09
CA ARG A 118 -3.53 -7.90 -10.21
C ARG A 118 -3.13 -8.58 -8.90
N PHE A 119 -3.85 -8.27 -7.82
CA PHE A 119 -3.46 -8.62 -6.46
C PHE A 119 -3.15 -10.12 -6.30
N GLY A 120 -4.02 -11.01 -6.79
CA GLY A 120 -3.81 -12.45 -6.69
C GLY A 120 -2.52 -12.93 -7.36
N ASN A 121 -2.22 -12.42 -8.56
CA ASN A 121 -0.99 -12.78 -9.29
C ASN A 121 0.27 -12.19 -8.63
N GLN A 122 0.17 -10.99 -8.07
CA GLN A 122 1.28 -10.32 -7.39
C GLN A 122 1.59 -10.98 -6.05
N LEU A 123 0.57 -11.40 -5.31
CA LEU A 123 0.70 -11.93 -3.96
C LEU A 123 1.64 -13.13 -3.90
N GLN A 124 1.53 -14.06 -4.86
CA GLN A 124 2.41 -15.22 -4.89
C GLN A 124 3.89 -14.80 -5.00
N ALA A 125 4.20 -13.79 -5.81
CA ALA A 125 5.55 -13.25 -5.90
C ALA A 125 6.03 -12.66 -4.56
N VAL A 126 5.17 -11.96 -3.81
CA VAL A 126 5.50 -11.44 -2.48
C VAL A 126 5.82 -12.58 -1.50
N LEU A 127 5.01 -13.64 -1.51
CA LEU A 127 5.22 -14.82 -0.67
C LEU A 127 6.53 -15.55 -1.01
N ASP A 128 6.95 -15.52 -2.27
CA ASP A 128 8.17 -16.19 -2.74
C ASP A 128 9.43 -15.40 -2.41
N ILE A 129 9.43 -14.08 -2.61
CA ILE A 129 10.58 -13.22 -2.29
C ILE A 129 10.75 -12.96 -0.78
N ARG A 130 9.67 -13.11 0.00
CA ARG A 130 9.63 -12.97 1.47
C ARG A 130 10.31 -11.68 1.95
N PRO A 131 9.74 -10.50 1.66
CA PRO A 131 10.25 -9.26 2.25
C PRO A 131 10.08 -9.31 3.76
N LYS A 132 10.84 -8.50 4.52
CA LYS A 132 10.66 -8.45 5.98
C LYS A 132 9.26 -7.96 6.34
N VAL A 133 8.74 -7.01 5.58
CA VAL A 133 7.41 -6.43 5.76
C VAL A 133 6.65 -6.49 4.44
N PHE A 134 5.39 -6.89 4.51
CA PHE A 134 4.40 -6.74 3.46
C PHE A 134 3.32 -5.79 3.95
N SER A 135 3.33 -4.56 3.42
CA SER A 135 2.28 -3.58 3.72
C SER A 135 1.20 -3.57 2.64
N PHE A 136 -0.02 -3.24 3.00
CA PHE A 136 -1.14 -3.23 2.06
C PHE A 136 -2.11 -2.08 2.30
N LEU A 137 -2.75 -1.62 1.22
CA LEU A 137 -3.71 -0.51 1.21
C LEU A 137 -5.07 -0.96 0.65
N PHE A 138 -6.11 -0.18 0.91
CA PHE A 138 -7.47 -0.36 0.37
C PHE A 138 -8.14 -1.69 0.73
N GLY A 139 -7.97 -2.11 1.98
CA GLY A 139 -8.60 -3.32 2.51
C GLY A 139 -7.62 -4.23 3.22
N VAL A 140 -8.04 -5.49 3.40
CA VAL A 140 -7.30 -6.49 4.13
C VAL A 140 -7.23 -7.78 3.30
N PRO A 141 -6.04 -8.40 3.15
CA PRO A 141 -5.92 -9.69 2.49
C PRO A 141 -6.77 -10.76 3.19
N PRO A 142 -7.22 -11.82 2.48
CA PRO A 142 -7.90 -12.95 3.11
C PRO A 142 -7.08 -13.55 4.25
N SER A 143 -7.73 -14.08 5.28
CA SER A 143 -7.05 -14.66 6.46
C SER A 143 -6.04 -15.74 6.09
N THR A 144 -6.33 -16.57 5.08
CA THR A 144 -5.41 -17.59 4.55
C THR A 144 -4.10 -16.99 4.05
N VAL A 145 -4.16 -15.83 3.39
CA VAL A 145 -2.99 -15.09 2.93
C VAL A 145 -2.19 -14.52 4.11
N MET A 146 -2.88 -14.00 5.12
CA MET A 146 -2.23 -13.45 6.31
C MET A 146 -1.51 -14.56 7.11
N GLU A 147 -2.14 -15.73 7.24
CA GLU A 147 -1.52 -16.91 7.85
C GLU A 147 -0.28 -17.39 7.08
N ASP A 148 -0.33 -17.39 5.75
CA ASP A 148 0.81 -17.72 4.90
C ASP A 148 1.99 -16.77 5.10
N CYS A 149 1.73 -15.47 5.19
CA CYS A 149 2.74 -14.46 5.51
C CYS A 149 3.37 -14.74 6.87
N ARG A 150 2.54 -15.00 7.90
CA ARG A 150 2.99 -15.31 9.26
C ARG A 150 3.87 -16.55 9.31
N ARG A 151 3.47 -17.63 8.63
CA ARG A 151 4.28 -18.88 8.53
C ARG A 151 5.64 -18.66 7.88
N ARG A 152 5.75 -17.64 7.02
CA ARG A 152 6.99 -17.26 6.33
C ARG A 152 7.79 -16.19 7.07
N GLY A 153 7.31 -15.71 8.21
CA GLY A 153 7.95 -14.65 9.00
C GLY A 153 7.86 -13.25 8.37
N ILE A 154 6.90 -13.05 7.46
CA ILE A 154 6.63 -11.75 6.83
C ILE A 154 5.69 -10.98 7.76
N LEU A 155 6.10 -9.77 8.18
CA LEU A 155 5.27 -8.90 9.00
C LEU A 155 4.22 -8.20 8.15
N LEU A 156 2.97 -8.17 8.62
CA LEU A 156 1.82 -7.61 7.94
C LEU A 156 1.51 -6.20 8.45
N VAL A 157 1.39 -5.23 7.55
CA VAL A 157 1.13 -3.83 7.92
C VAL A 157 -0.01 -3.25 7.09
N GLY A 158 -1.12 -2.92 7.74
CA GLY A 158 -2.23 -2.22 7.10
C GLY A 158 -2.17 -0.71 7.31
N ALA A 159 -2.84 0.06 6.45
CA ALA A 159 -3.05 1.49 6.67
C ALA A 159 -4.49 1.78 7.08
N ALA A 160 -4.66 2.66 8.07
CA ALA A 160 -5.95 3.12 8.55
C ALA A 160 -6.02 4.65 8.48
N THR A 161 -7.17 5.15 8.05
CA THR A 161 -7.54 6.57 7.99
C THR A 161 -8.56 6.94 9.06
N THR A 162 -9.22 5.94 9.64
CA THR A 162 -10.16 6.07 10.75
C THR A 162 -9.84 5.12 11.90
N LEU A 163 -10.46 5.35 13.07
CA LEU A 163 -10.35 4.43 14.20
C LEU A 163 -10.98 3.06 13.89
N ASP A 164 -12.11 3.05 13.20
CA ASP A 164 -12.83 1.82 12.86
C ASP A 164 -11.99 0.93 11.94
N GLU A 165 -11.29 1.52 10.97
CA GLU A 165 -10.32 0.81 10.12
C GLU A 165 -9.17 0.23 10.93
N ALA A 166 -8.66 0.97 11.92
CA ALA A 166 -7.57 0.49 12.77
C ALA A 166 -8.02 -0.69 13.66
N ILE A 167 -9.24 -0.62 14.23
CA ILE A 167 -9.84 -1.73 14.99
C ILE A 167 -10.07 -2.93 14.07
N PHE A 168 -10.52 -2.70 12.84
CA PHE A 168 -10.69 -3.76 11.85
C PHE A 168 -9.36 -4.47 11.53
N LEU A 169 -8.29 -3.72 11.30
CA LEU A 169 -6.95 -4.25 11.05
C LEU A 169 -6.40 -5.03 12.26
N GLU A 170 -6.60 -4.52 13.49
CA GLU A 170 -6.21 -5.23 14.71
C GLU A 170 -6.92 -6.58 14.81
N ASN A 171 -8.24 -6.61 14.58
CA ASN A 171 -9.03 -7.84 14.61
C ASN A 171 -8.63 -8.83 13.50
N ALA A 172 -8.16 -8.33 12.36
CA ALA A 172 -7.59 -9.16 11.30
C ALA A 172 -6.22 -9.75 11.66
N GLY A 173 -5.54 -9.21 12.68
CA GLY A 173 -4.26 -9.71 13.17
C GLY A 173 -3.07 -9.24 12.35
N VAL A 174 -3.07 -7.96 11.95
CA VAL A 174 -1.85 -7.30 11.44
C VAL A 174 -0.81 -7.14 12.54
N ASP A 175 0.45 -6.97 12.16
CA ASP A 175 1.57 -6.78 13.09
C ASP A 175 1.80 -5.31 13.43
N MET A 176 1.42 -4.38 12.55
CA MET A 176 1.47 -2.92 12.77
C MET A 176 0.41 -2.20 11.93
N ILE A 177 0.08 -0.96 12.30
CA ILE A 177 -0.86 -0.09 11.57
C ILE A 177 -0.18 1.24 11.23
N ILE A 178 -0.30 1.65 9.96
CA ILE A 178 0.06 2.99 9.49
C ILE A 178 -1.16 3.89 9.68
N ALA A 179 -1.08 4.84 10.61
CA ALA A 179 -2.09 5.88 10.77
C ALA A 179 -1.91 6.97 9.70
N ALA A 180 -2.75 6.94 8.66
CA ALA A 180 -2.71 7.86 7.52
C ALA A 180 -3.74 8.98 7.70
N GLY A 181 -3.34 10.08 8.36
CA GLY A 181 -4.19 11.25 8.50
C GLY A 181 -4.40 12.02 7.19
N PHE A 182 -5.28 13.02 7.19
CA PHE A 182 -5.63 13.71 5.94
C PHE A 182 -4.49 14.48 5.29
N GLU A 183 -3.45 14.81 6.05
CA GLU A 183 -2.26 15.51 5.61
C GLU A 183 -1.32 14.64 4.77
N ALA A 184 -1.53 13.31 4.77
CA ALA A 184 -0.73 12.39 3.97
C ALA A 184 -0.90 12.67 2.46
N GLY A 185 0.22 12.67 1.73
CA GLY A 185 0.21 12.79 0.27
C GLY A 185 -0.16 11.48 -0.42
N GLY A 186 -0.54 11.58 -1.70
CA GLY A 186 -0.93 10.44 -2.51
C GLY A 186 -2.38 10.01 -2.29
N HIS A 187 -2.66 8.73 -2.52
CA HIS A 187 -4.00 8.18 -2.36
C HIS A 187 -4.36 8.03 -0.88
N ARG A 188 -5.63 8.26 -0.56
CA ARG A 188 -6.16 8.02 0.79
C ARG A 188 -6.56 6.55 0.93
N PRO A 189 -5.91 5.76 1.81
CA PRO A 189 -6.05 4.29 1.81
C PRO A 189 -7.32 3.77 2.49
N SER A 190 -8.37 4.59 2.58
CA SER A 190 -9.65 4.25 3.21
C SER A 190 -10.30 3.06 2.53
N PHE A 191 -10.97 2.21 3.31
CA PHE A 191 -11.57 0.97 2.81
C PHE A 191 -12.87 0.57 3.52
N LEU A 192 -13.21 1.14 4.68
CA LEU A 192 -14.52 0.88 5.32
C LEU A 192 -15.60 1.88 4.90
N ASP A 193 -15.19 3.12 4.59
CA ASP A 193 -16.06 4.16 4.03
C ASP A 193 -15.28 4.93 2.95
N LYS A 194 -15.98 5.80 2.22
CA LYS A 194 -15.40 6.61 1.17
C LYS A 194 -14.30 7.53 1.70
N ALA A 195 -13.33 7.80 0.84
CA ALA A 195 -12.18 8.64 1.15
C ALA A 195 -12.61 10.06 1.61
N GLU A 196 -13.64 10.64 1.00
CA GLU A 196 -14.17 11.96 1.35
C GLU A 196 -14.76 12.04 2.77
N ASN A 197 -15.19 10.92 3.33
CA ASN A 197 -15.71 10.83 4.70
C ASN A 197 -14.61 10.52 5.71
N SER A 198 -13.44 10.07 5.25
CA SER A 198 -12.35 9.52 6.07
C SER A 198 -11.20 10.52 6.24
N ILE A 199 -11.55 11.72 6.72
CA ILE A 199 -10.69 12.92 6.72
C ILE A 199 -10.15 13.30 8.10
N ILE A 200 -9.88 12.31 8.97
CA ILE A 200 -9.32 12.57 10.30
C ILE A 200 -7.86 13.01 10.19
N GLY A 201 -7.48 14.09 10.89
CA GLY A 201 -6.11 14.61 10.88
C GLY A 201 -5.15 13.70 11.66
N SER A 202 -3.89 13.68 11.24
CA SER A 202 -2.84 12.78 11.76
C SER A 202 -2.69 12.92 13.27
N PHE A 203 -2.76 14.15 13.79
CA PHE A 203 -2.66 14.40 15.23
C PHE A 203 -3.77 13.66 16.00
N VAL A 204 -5.02 13.77 15.56
CA VAL A 204 -6.18 13.14 16.23
C VAL A 204 -6.18 11.63 16.01
N LEU A 205 -5.97 11.19 14.77
CA LEU A 205 -5.98 9.78 14.39
C LEU A 205 -4.96 8.97 15.19
N LEU A 206 -3.74 9.48 15.35
CA LEU A 206 -2.70 8.84 16.15
C LEU A 206 -3.11 8.68 17.62
N GLN A 207 -3.78 9.67 18.22
CA GLN A 207 -4.22 9.55 19.61
C GLN A 207 -5.32 8.49 19.76
N LEU A 208 -6.32 8.51 18.86
CA LEU A 208 -7.44 7.56 18.88
C LEU A 208 -6.96 6.11 18.74
N ILE A 209 -6.10 5.85 17.75
CA ILE A 209 -5.55 4.50 17.52
C ILE A 209 -4.71 4.07 18.73
N ARG A 210 -3.82 4.93 19.23
CA ARG A 210 -2.97 4.60 20.38
C ARG A 210 -3.77 4.26 21.64
N GLU A 211 -4.95 4.86 21.82
CA GLU A 211 -5.80 4.63 22.99
C GLU A 211 -6.58 3.31 22.90
N LYS A 212 -7.10 2.95 21.72
CA LYS A 212 -8.02 1.83 21.56
C LYS A 212 -7.39 0.56 20.99
N VAL A 213 -6.26 0.69 20.30
CA VAL A 213 -5.58 -0.40 19.59
C VAL A 213 -4.26 -0.74 20.30
N LYS A 214 -3.94 -2.03 20.37
CA LYS A 214 -2.82 -2.61 21.13
C LYS A 214 -1.73 -3.25 20.30
N VAL A 215 -1.93 -3.36 18.98
CA VAL A 215 -0.89 -3.78 18.02
C VAL A 215 0.32 -2.85 18.05
#